data_AF-A0A657IVZ1-F1
#
_entry.id   AF-A0A657IVZ1-F1
#
_cell.length_a   1.000
_cell.length_b   1.000
_cell.length_c   1.000
_cell.angle_alpha   90.00
_cell.angle_beta   90.00
_cell.angle_gamma   90.00
#
_symmetry.space_group_name_H-M   'P 1'
#
loop_
_entity.id
_entity.type
_entity.pdbx_description
1 polymer ?
#
loop_
_entity_poly.entity_id
_entity_poly.type
_entity_poly.pdbx_seq_one_letter_code
_entity_poly.pdbx_strand_id
1 'polypeptide(L)'
;MEVGETAEQAAIREAYEESGYRVALDGLLGVDSKYYEEGHARTFHALRILYRGYIVGGSEGVTAHDDSTDGVRWVPLEELPSLRKVSLVEVAARYYGLKH
;
A
#
# COMPACT_ATOMS: atom_id res chain seq x y z
N MET A 1 9.44 -0.72 6.03
CA MET A 1 9.92 -1.98 6.62
C MET A 1 10.93 -1.63 7.68
N GLU A 2 10.65 -2.03 8.92
CA GLU A 2 11.59 -1.84 10.01
C GLU A 2 12.63 -2.97 10.04
N VAL A 3 13.76 -2.71 10.71
CA VAL A 3 14.83 -3.71 10.82
C VAL A 3 14.33 -4.91 11.62
N GLY A 4 14.37 -6.09 11.01
CA GLY A 4 13.93 -7.34 11.62
C GLY A 4 12.52 -7.79 11.23
N GLU A 5 11.77 -6.97 10.48
CA GLU A 5 10.48 -7.36 9.91
C GLU A 5 10.64 -8.07 8.55
N THR A 6 9.79 -9.07 8.33
CA THR A 6 9.48 -9.57 6.99
C THR A 6 8.57 -8.58 6.25
N ALA A 7 8.49 -8.70 4.92
CA ALA A 7 7.65 -7.83 4.11
C ALA A 7 6.16 -8.00 4.45
N GLU A 8 5.75 -9.22 4.79
CA GLU A 8 4.42 -9.56 5.27
C GLU A 8 4.11 -8.88 6.61
N GLN A 9 5.04 -8.95 7.57
CA GLN A 9 4.87 -8.29 8.88
C GLN A 9 4.72 -6.79 8.74
N ALA A 10 5.58 -6.17 7.92
CA ALA A 10 5.47 -4.75 7.64
C ALA A 10 4.11 -4.43 6.99
N ALA A 11 3.70 -5.16 5.95
CA ALA A 11 2.41 -4.91 5.29
C ALA A 11 1.21 -5.01 6.25
N ILE A 12 1.24 -5.96 7.19
CA ILE A 12 0.18 -6.13 8.20
C ILE A 12 0.20 -4.99 9.23
N ARG A 13 1.39 -4.59 9.72
CA ARG A 13 1.54 -3.48 10.67
C ARG A 13 1.11 -2.16 10.04
N GLU A 14 1.67 -1.81 8.89
CA GLU A 14 1.38 -0.56 8.17
C GLU A 14 -0.12 -0.46 7.83
N ALA A 15 -0.75 -1.57 7.38
CA ALA A 15 -2.19 -1.57 7.13
C ALA A 15 -3.00 -1.22 8.39
N TYR A 16 -2.62 -1.72 9.56
CA TYR A 16 -3.29 -1.36 10.80
C TYR A 16 -3.01 0.10 11.21
N GLU A 17 -1.78 0.54 11.09
CA GLU A 17 -1.33 1.90 11.41
C GLU A 17 -2.02 2.96 10.55
N GLU A 18 -2.08 2.76 9.23
CA GLU A 18 -2.62 3.72 8.28
C GLU A 18 -4.15 3.64 8.13
N SER A 19 -4.79 2.52 8.50
CA SER A 19 -6.24 2.33 8.24
C SER A 19 -7.10 1.91 9.42
N GLY A 20 -6.49 1.40 10.49
CA GLY A 20 -7.19 0.82 11.65
C GLY A 20 -7.73 -0.59 11.41
N TYR A 21 -7.62 -1.12 10.19
CA TYR A 21 -8.03 -2.49 9.88
C TYR A 21 -6.93 -3.49 10.22
N ARG A 22 -7.33 -4.62 10.82
CA ARG A 22 -6.49 -5.82 10.92
C ARG A 22 -6.73 -6.66 9.69
N VAL A 23 -5.66 -6.97 8.97
CA VAL A 23 -5.73 -7.73 7.71
C VAL A 23 -4.99 -9.06 7.82
N ALA A 24 -5.44 -10.05 7.06
CA ALA A 24 -4.68 -11.25 6.75
C ALA A 24 -4.29 -11.22 5.27
N LEU A 25 -3.07 -11.68 4.95
CA LEU A 25 -2.58 -11.75 3.58
C LEU A 25 -2.93 -13.11 2.96
N ASP A 26 -3.42 -13.13 1.73
CA ASP A 26 -3.80 -14.36 1.01
C ASP A 26 -2.93 -14.66 -0.22
N GLY A 27 -1.94 -13.81 -0.48
CA GLY A 27 -0.97 -14.04 -1.54
C GLY A 27 -0.20 -12.79 -1.96
N LEU A 28 0.88 -13.04 -2.69
CA LEU A 28 1.64 -12.00 -3.37
C LEU A 28 0.88 -11.56 -4.63
N LEU A 29 0.57 -10.26 -4.72
CA LEU A 29 0.01 -9.65 -5.93
C LEU A 29 1.12 -9.36 -6.95
N GLY A 30 2.28 -8.91 -6.50
CA GLY A 30 3.44 -8.69 -7.36
C GLY A 30 4.56 -7.92 -6.69
N VAL A 31 5.68 -7.79 -7.40
CA VAL A 31 6.85 -7.02 -6.97
C VAL A 31 7.19 -6.00 -8.05
N ASP A 32 7.40 -4.76 -7.64
CA ASP A 32 7.70 -3.65 -8.53
C ASP A 32 8.92 -2.86 -8.04
N SER A 33 9.69 -2.33 -9.00
CA SER A 33 10.84 -1.46 -8.74
C SER A 33 10.53 -0.02 -9.16
N LYS A 34 10.81 0.94 -8.28
CA LYS A 34 10.68 2.36 -8.59
C LYS A 34 11.93 3.14 -8.23
N TYR A 35 12.47 3.85 -9.21
CA TYR A 35 13.58 4.77 -9.04
C TYR A 35 13.05 6.19 -8.78
N TYR A 36 13.64 6.87 -7.81
CA TYR A 36 13.35 8.25 -7.47
C TYR A 36 14.62 9.07 -7.71
N GLU A 37 14.53 10.02 -8.64
CA GLU A 37 15.68 10.83 -9.08
C GLU A 37 15.68 12.27 -8.53
N GLU A 38 14.58 12.77 -7.96
CA GLU A 38 14.45 14.18 -7.55
C GLU A 38 14.33 14.40 -6.03
N GLY A 39 15.08 15.38 -5.51
CA GLY A 39 14.89 15.96 -4.17
C GLY A 39 15.67 15.32 -3.02
N HIS A 40 16.17 14.09 -3.18
CA HIS A 40 17.09 13.46 -2.23
C HIS A 40 18.52 13.58 -2.76
N ALA A 41 19.51 13.82 -1.89
CA ALA A 41 20.92 13.98 -2.28
C ALA A 41 21.54 12.75 -2.98
N ARG A 42 20.77 11.67 -3.20
CA ARG A 42 21.14 10.41 -3.84
C ARG A 42 19.91 9.79 -4.52
N THR A 43 20.12 9.15 -5.66
CA THR A 43 19.12 8.28 -6.31
C THR A 43 18.66 7.22 -5.32
N PHE A 44 17.34 7.07 -5.16
CA PHE A 44 16.74 6.04 -4.30
C PHE A 44 15.99 5.02 -5.16
N HIS A 45 16.26 3.74 -4.92
CA HIS A 45 15.57 2.62 -5.57
C HIS A 45 14.70 1.91 -4.53
N ALA A 46 13.39 2.03 -4.68
CA ALA A 46 12.42 1.33 -3.87
C ALA A 46 12.04 -0.01 -4.51
N LEU A 47 12.08 -1.07 -3.70
CA LEU A 47 11.38 -2.32 -3.98
C LEU A 47 10.02 -2.28 -3.30
N ARG A 48 8.95 -2.48 -4.08
CA ARG A 48 7.56 -2.43 -3.62
C ARG A 48 6.98 -3.83 -3.73
N ILE A 49 6.63 -4.44 -2.60
CA ILE A 49 6.06 -5.79 -2.54
C ILE A 49 4.58 -5.63 -2.23
N LEU A 50 3.72 -6.05 -3.15
CA LEU A 50 2.28 -5.87 -3.06
C LEU A 50 1.63 -7.20 -2.70
N TYR A 51 0.80 -7.20 -1.67
CA TYR A 51 0.03 -8.37 -1.25
C TYR A 51 -1.45 -8.16 -1.50
N ARG A 52 -2.16 -9.27 -1.70
CA ARG A 52 -3.61 -9.33 -1.52
C ARG A 52 -3.89 -9.67 -0.06
N GLY A 53 -4.92 -9.06 0.49
CA GLY A 53 -5.39 -9.36 1.83
C GLY A 53 -6.84 -9.01 2.01
N TYR A 54 -7.38 -9.44 3.14
CA TYR A 54 -8.76 -9.23 3.53
C TYR A 54 -8.83 -8.85 5.01
N ILE A 55 -9.87 -8.09 5.37
CA ILE A 55 -10.09 -7.64 6.74
C ILE A 55 -10.49 -8.83 7.61
N VAL A 56 -9.84 -8.95 8.76
CA VAL A 56 -10.17 -9.92 9.82
C VAL A 56 -10.60 -9.25 11.12
N GLY A 57 -10.56 -7.92 11.19
CA GLY A 57 -11.06 -7.14 12.32
C GLY A 57 -10.61 -5.68 12.26
N GLY A 58 -10.80 -4.96 13.37
CA GLY A 58 -10.54 -3.53 13.43
C GLY A 58 -11.69 -2.70 12.88
N SER A 59 -11.45 -1.40 12.76
CA SER A 59 -12.43 -0.41 12.28
C SER A 59 -11.69 0.72 11.58
N GLU A 60 -12.39 1.39 10.67
CA GLU A 60 -11.84 2.52 9.93
C GLU A 60 -11.28 3.62 10.86
N GLY A 61 -10.04 4.02 10.62
CA GLY A 61 -9.41 5.16 11.28
C GLY A 61 -7.90 5.02 11.29
N VAL A 62 -7.19 6.08 10.89
CA VAL A 62 -5.73 6.16 11.02
C VAL A 62 -5.37 6.03 12.50
N THR A 63 -4.48 5.10 12.83
CA THR A 63 -4.04 4.85 14.20
C THR A 63 -2.62 5.34 14.46
N ALA A 64 -1.81 5.50 13.41
CA ALA A 64 -0.49 6.13 13.50
C ALA A 64 -0.60 7.62 13.83
N HIS A 65 0.43 8.13 14.49
CA HIS A 65 0.57 9.55 14.84
C HIS A 65 1.57 10.29 13.97
N ASP A 66 2.14 9.62 12.96
CA ASP A 66 2.91 10.33 11.96
C ASP A 66 1.95 10.93 10.91
N ASP A 67 2.23 12.14 10.46
CA ASP A 67 1.40 12.86 9.46
C ASP A 67 1.56 12.25 8.05
N SER A 68 1.76 10.94 7.96
CA SER A 68 1.96 10.21 6.70
C SER A 68 0.64 9.86 6.02
N THR A 69 -0.43 9.68 6.80
CA THR A 69 -1.76 9.28 6.35
C THR A 69 -2.84 10.14 6.98
N ASP A 70 -3.56 10.90 6.15
CA ASP A 70 -4.62 11.81 6.60
C ASP A 70 -6.00 11.12 6.69
N GLY A 71 -6.15 9.92 6.12
CA GLY A 71 -7.42 9.20 6.13
C GLY A 71 -7.45 7.93 5.29
N VAL A 72 -8.51 7.16 5.50
CA VAL A 72 -8.81 5.92 4.79
C VAL A 72 -10.27 5.93 4.33
N ARG A 73 -10.52 5.36 3.15
CA ARG A 73 -11.86 5.03 2.68
C ARG A 73 -11.82 3.86 1.70
N TRP A 74 -12.93 3.12 1.61
CA TRP A 74 -13.15 2.18 0.52
C TRP A 74 -13.47 2.91 -0.78
N VAL A 75 -12.93 2.39 -1.88
CA VAL A 75 -13.15 2.92 -3.23
C VAL A 75 -13.62 1.79 -4.14
N PRO A 76 -14.77 1.91 -4.81
CA PRO A 76 -15.15 1.01 -5.89
C PRO A 76 -14.09 0.98 -7.00
N LEU A 77 -13.78 -0.20 -7.55
CA LEU A 77 -12.69 -0.35 -8.51
C LEU A 77 -12.94 0.44 -9.81
N GLU A 78 -14.19 0.61 -10.19
CA GLU A 78 -14.66 1.41 -11.32
C GLU A 78 -14.37 2.91 -11.17
N GLU A 79 -14.18 3.42 -9.95
CA GLU A 79 -13.82 4.82 -9.70
C GLU A 79 -12.30 5.05 -9.79
N LEU A 80 -11.48 3.99 -9.80
CA LEU A 80 -10.01 4.15 -9.83
C LEU A 80 -9.50 5.06 -10.96
N PRO A 81 -10.04 5.04 -12.21
CA PRO A 81 -9.57 5.92 -13.26
C PRO A 81 -9.72 7.41 -12.96
N SER A 82 -10.75 7.81 -12.21
CA SER A 82 -11.05 9.23 -11.92
C SER A 82 -10.28 9.79 -10.71
N LEU A 83 -9.65 8.94 -9.90
CA LEU A 83 -8.90 9.37 -8.73
C LEU A 83 -7.51 9.93 -9.07
N ARG A 84 -7.16 11.01 -8.38
CA ARG A 84 -5.75 11.40 -8.20
C ARG A 84 -5.08 10.34 -7.32
N LYS A 85 -4.11 9.64 -7.89
CA LYS A 85 -3.46 8.48 -7.28
C LYS A 85 -1.97 8.47 -7.59
N VAL A 86 -1.20 7.86 -6.71
CA VAL A 86 0.22 7.61 -6.93
C VAL A 86 0.40 6.40 -7.85
N SER A 87 1.55 6.34 -8.54
CA SER A 87 1.94 5.23 -9.43
C SER A 87 1.78 3.82 -8.84
N LEU A 88 1.82 3.66 -7.51
CA LEU A 88 1.67 2.35 -6.86
C LEU A 88 0.27 1.77 -7.10
N VAL A 89 -0.77 2.60 -7.07
CA VAL A 89 -2.15 2.17 -7.28
C VAL A 89 -2.35 1.63 -8.69
N GLU A 90 -1.74 2.27 -9.69
CA GLU A 90 -1.82 1.83 -11.09
C GLU A 90 -1.10 0.49 -11.31
N VAL A 91 0.08 0.33 -10.69
CA VAL A 91 0.82 -0.95 -10.72
C VAL A 91 -0.01 -2.07 -10.08
N ALA A 92 -0.63 -1.81 -8.92
CA ALA A 92 -1.49 -2.77 -8.25
C ALA A 92 -2.70 -3.16 -9.13
N ALA A 93 -3.38 -2.17 -9.72
CA ALA A 93 -4.52 -2.40 -10.60
C ALA A 93 -4.16 -3.27 -11.81
N ARG A 94 -3.00 -3.02 -12.42
CA ARG A 94 -2.47 -3.84 -13.53
C ARG A 94 -2.17 -5.27 -13.09
N TYR A 95 -1.53 -5.47 -11.94
CA TYR A 95 -1.27 -6.81 -11.41
C TYR A 95 -2.54 -7.56 -11.02
N TYR A 96 -3.56 -6.84 -10.58
CA TYR A 96 -4.89 -7.39 -10.31
C TYR A 96 -5.66 -7.75 -11.60
N GLY A 97 -5.22 -7.27 -12.77
CA GLY A 97 -5.84 -7.56 -14.06
C GLY A 97 -6.97 -6.59 -14.45
N LEU A 98 -7.05 -5.42 -13.81
CA LEU A 98 -7.96 -4.36 -14.26
C LEU A 98 -7.47 -3.81 -15.60
N LYS A 99 -8.37 -3.76 -16.58
CA LYS A 99 -8.13 -3.11 -17.86
C LYS A 99 -8.54 -1.64 -17.74
N HIS A 100 -7.66 -0.75 -18.21
CA HIS A 100 -7.92 0.70 -18.29
C HIS A 100 -8.85 1.02 -19.46
#